data_AF-A0A1R1HZQ0-F1
#
_entry.id   AF-A0A1R1HZQ0-F1
#
_cell.length_a   1.000
_cell.length_b   1.000
_cell.length_c   1.000
_cell.angle_alpha   90.00
_cell.angle_beta   90.00
_cell.angle_gamma   90.00
#
_symmetry.space_group_name_H-M   'P 1'
#
loop_
_entity.id
_entity.type
_entity.pdbx_description
1 polymer ?
#
loop_
_entity_poly.entity_id
_entity_poly.type
_entity_poly.pdbx_seq_one_letter_code
_entity_poly.pdbx_strand_id
1 'polypeptide(L)'
;MSAVESYMRALIRGIINIDKTAKLAVESQQISFAAAVHNNKELLPEALLEETSFVSPDNIKKSLNKFIGLQPSYSDLEKHFEEFEKICQLRHCCTHRFGKLGTKNAVALGLAKHNDCLEKPIRLGRAELELSADILRDFVKSLNNIVFRAILERTAIGGKTSVQGLIAVKENWSGKYHQDRKRFLQFYSLFASTTDSIPSPEPKRVYESFSGAFKLKPGTKSCHKPNG
;
A
#
# COMPACT_ATOMS: atom_id res chain seq x y z
N MET A 1 -2.49 12.24 9.65
CA MET A 1 -1.22 11.68 9.11
C MET A 1 -0.76 10.42 9.84
N SER A 2 -0.75 10.37 11.17
CA SER A 2 -0.48 9.12 11.92
C SER A 2 -1.38 7.96 11.45
N ALA A 3 -2.67 8.20 11.14
CA ALA A 3 -3.56 7.17 10.60
C ALA A 3 -3.12 6.61 9.23
N VAL A 4 -2.69 7.46 8.29
CA VAL A 4 -2.17 7.00 6.99
C VAL A 4 -0.89 6.19 7.18
N GLU A 5 -0.01 6.65 8.07
CA GLU A 5 1.21 5.92 8.40
C GLU A 5 0.92 4.56 9.03
N SER A 6 0.04 4.48 10.02
CA SER A 6 -0.40 3.23 10.63
C SER A 6 -1.07 2.30 9.61
N TYR A 7 -1.87 2.85 8.70
CA TYR A 7 -2.47 2.10 7.61
C TYR A 7 -1.40 1.50 6.68
N MET A 8 -0.43 2.31 6.24
CA MET A 8 0.64 1.83 5.35
C MET A 8 1.48 0.73 6.00
N ARG A 9 1.80 0.88 7.29
CA ARG A 9 2.51 -0.15 8.06
C ARG A 9 1.73 -1.46 8.11
N ALA A 10 0.45 -1.39 8.52
CA ALA A 10 -0.43 -2.55 8.58
C ALA A 10 -0.61 -3.23 7.22
N LEU A 11 -0.75 -2.44 6.15
CA LEU A 11 -0.87 -2.92 4.78
C LEU A 11 0.40 -3.66 4.34
N ILE A 12 1.58 -3.05 4.50
CA ILE A 12 2.86 -3.65 4.11
C ILE A 12 3.13 -4.92 4.90
N ARG A 13 2.94 -4.90 6.23
CA ARG A 13 3.03 -6.08 7.08
C ARG A 13 2.12 -7.20 6.60
N GLY A 14 0.85 -6.88 6.35
CA GLY A 14 -0.14 -7.85 5.87
C GLY A 14 0.28 -8.47 4.53
N ILE A 15 0.75 -7.65 3.58
CA ILE A 15 1.20 -8.11 2.27
C ILE A 15 2.42 -9.04 2.42
N ILE A 16 3.42 -8.67 3.21
CA ILE A 16 4.60 -9.53 3.47
C ILE A 16 4.16 -10.87 4.05
N ASN A 17 3.17 -10.91 4.94
CA ASN A 17 2.72 -12.17 5.54
C ASN A 17 2.06 -13.12 4.53
N ILE A 18 1.33 -12.58 3.55
CA ILE A 18 0.53 -13.39 2.63
C ILE A 18 1.15 -13.57 1.25
N ASP A 19 1.92 -12.63 0.72
CA ASP A 19 2.41 -12.65 -0.66
C ASP A 19 3.85 -13.19 -0.78
N LYS A 20 4.06 -14.15 -1.69
CA LYS A 20 5.36 -14.81 -1.87
C LYS A 20 6.43 -13.87 -2.44
N THR A 21 6.05 -12.98 -3.36
CA THR A 21 6.99 -12.03 -3.98
C THR A 21 7.46 -10.98 -2.96
N ALA A 22 6.55 -10.50 -2.10
CA ALA A 22 6.88 -9.59 -1.01
C ALA A 22 7.84 -10.22 0.00
N LYS A 23 7.66 -11.51 0.34
CA LYS A 23 8.60 -12.24 1.22
C LYS A 23 10.00 -12.28 0.64
N LEU A 24 10.14 -12.59 -0.65
CA LEU A 24 11.43 -12.59 -1.34
C LEU A 24 12.07 -11.20 -1.36
N ALA A 25 11.25 -10.14 -1.51
CA ALA A 25 11.75 -8.76 -1.48
C ALA A 25 12.37 -8.35 -0.14
N VAL A 26 11.96 -8.98 0.96
CA VAL A 26 12.45 -8.67 2.30
C VAL A 26 13.38 -9.73 2.90
N GLU A 27 13.68 -10.82 2.17
CA GLU A 27 14.43 -11.97 2.69
C GLU A 27 15.84 -11.60 3.15
N SER A 28 16.49 -10.66 2.46
CA SER A 28 17.83 -10.17 2.80
C SER A 28 17.84 -9.00 3.79
N GLN A 29 16.66 -8.51 4.21
CA GLN A 29 16.58 -7.36 5.12
C GLN A 29 16.91 -7.77 6.55
N GLN A 30 17.62 -6.89 7.24
CA GLN A 30 18.01 -7.10 8.63
C GLN A 30 16.93 -6.55 9.58
N ILE A 31 16.80 -7.18 10.75
CA ILE A 31 15.98 -6.73 11.86
C ILE A 31 16.83 -6.63 13.12
N SER A 32 16.40 -5.84 14.09
CA SER A 32 17.07 -5.78 15.40
C SER A 32 16.96 -7.12 16.13
N PHE A 33 17.94 -7.43 16.98
CA PHE A 33 17.89 -8.64 17.81
C PHE A 33 16.68 -8.62 18.76
N ALA A 34 16.33 -7.45 19.31
CA ALA A 34 15.15 -7.28 20.14
C ALA A 34 13.86 -7.66 19.40
N ALA A 35 13.71 -7.23 18.14
CA ALA A 35 12.56 -7.62 17.32
C ALA A 35 12.52 -9.13 17.07
N ALA A 36 13.68 -9.77 16.81
CA ALA A 36 13.76 -11.21 16.61
C ALA A 36 13.34 -12.03 17.85
N VAL A 37 13.64 -11.51 19.05
CA VAL A 37 13.31 -12.19 20.32
C VAL A 37 11.87 -11.95 20.76
N HIS A 38 11.33 -10.74 20.55
CA HIS A 38 10.07 -10.33 21.17
C HIS A 38 8.86 -10.30 20.24
N ASN A 39 9.05 -10.22 18.91
CA ASN A 39 7.93 -10.20 17.97
C ASN A 39 7.53 -11.61 17.56
N ASN A 40 6.22 -11.84 17.47
CA ASN A 40 5.71 -13.05 16.84
C ASN A 40 5.86 -12.97 15.30
N LYS A 41 5.73 -14.12 14.63
CA LYS A 41 5.90 -14.22 13.17
C LYS A 41 5.00 -13.27 12.36
N GLU A 42 3.80 -12.98 12.86
CA GLU A 42 2.84 -12.12 12.17
C GLU A 42 3.18 -10.63 12.29
N LEU A 43 3.77 -10.22 13.41
CA LEU A 43 4.18 -8.83 13.68
C LEU A 43 5.63 -8.55 13.28
N LEU A 44 6.45 -9.58 13.08
CA LEU A 44 7.86 -9.44 12.71
C LEU A 44 8.11 -8.49 11.52
N PRO A 45 7.27 -8.45 10.46
CA PRO A 45 7.47 -7.49 9.38
C PRO A 45 7.37 -6.01 9.79
N GLU A 46 6.78 -5.68 10.94
CA GLU A 46 6.80 -4.29 11.45
C GLU A 46 8.21 -3.82 11.76
N ALA A 47 9.09 -4.71 12.21
CA ALA A 47 10.47 -4.38 12.52
C ALA A 47 11.24 -3.87 11.29
N LEU A 48 10.84 -4.30 10.09
CA LEU A 48 11.41 -3.80 8.82
C LEU A 48 11.05 -2.34 8.55
N LEU A 49 9.99 -1.84 9.19
CA LEU A 49 9.40 -0.54 8.92
C LEU A 49 9.74 0.51 9.99
N GLU A 50 10.39 0.14 11.09
CA GLU A 50 10.64 1.04 12.25
C GLU A 50 11.32 2.35 11.82
N GLU A 51 12.31 2.28 10.92
CA GLU A 51 13.03 3.45 10.41
C GLU A 51 12.40 4.07 9.15
N THR A 52 11.24 3.56 8.72
CA THR A 52 10.54 4.04 7.53
C THR A 52 9.44 5.01 7.91
N SER A 53 9.50 6.24 7.39
CA SER A 53 8.41 7.20 7.50
C SER A 53 7.49 7.13 6.29
N PHE A 54 6.19 7.37 6.49
CA PHE A 54 5.17 7.41 5.43
C PHE A 54 4.57 8.82 5.31
N VAL A 55 5.45 9.82 5.35
CA VAL A 55 5.10 11.24 5.43
C VAL A 55 5.23 11.99 4.10
N SER A 56 5.38 11.26 2.99
CA SER A 56 5.38 11.81 1.62
C SER A 56 5.00 10.73 0.60
N PRO A 57 4.47 11.11 -0.58
CA PRO A 57 4.28 10.22 -1.72
C PRO A 57 5.53 9.42 -2.06
N ASP A 58 6.70 10.06 -2.08
CA ASP A 58 7.94 9.44 -2.50
C ASP A 58 8.38 8.36 -1.51
N ASN A 59 8.25 8.62 -0.22
CA ASN A 59 8.49 7.62 0.81
C ASN A 59 7.54 6.43 0.65
N ILE A 60 6.26 6.67 0.39
CA ILE A 60 5.29 5.59 0.13
C ILE A 60 5.70 4.77 -1.09
N LYS A 61 5.99 5.41 -2.23
CA LYS A 61 6.41 4.72 -3.47
C LYS A 61 7.69 3.91 -3.27
N LYS A 62 8.70 4.50 -2.62
CA LYS A 62 9.97 3.84 -2.30
C LYS A 62 9.76 2.64 -1.38
N SER A 63 8.90 2.75 -0.38
CA SER A 63 8.60 1.67 0.56
C SER A 63 7.81 0.53 -0.10
N LEU A 64 6.81 0.83 -0.93
CA LEU A 64 6.08 -0.18 -1.71
C LEU A 64 7.03 -0.92 -2.66
N ASN A 65 7.97 -0.21 -3.27
CA ASN A 65 9.02 -0.84 -4.04
C ASN A 65 9.87 -1.72 -3.11
N LYS A 66 10.56 -1.14 -2.12
CA LYS A 66 11.52 -1.81 -1.22
C LYS A 66 10.95 -3.07 -0.57
N PHE A 67 9.78 -2.98 0.07
CA PHE A 67 9.29 -4.03 0.96
C PHE A 67 8.30 -5.00 0.31
N ILE A 68 7.73 -4.63 -0.84
CA ILE A 68 6.71 -5.46 -1.51
C ILE A 68 7.18 -5.88 -2.91
N GLY A 69 8.18 -5.22 -3.49
CA GLY A 69 8.61 -5.43 -4.88
C GLY A 69 7.58 -4.87 -5.88
N LEU A 70 6.91 -3.76 -5.54
CA LEU A 70 5.81 -3.20 -6.32
C LEU A 70 6.10 -1.78 -6.82
N GLN A 71 5.91 -1.56 -8.12
CA GLN A 71 5.91 -0.24 -8.76
C GLN A 71 4.80 -0.22 -9.82
N PRO A 72 3.53 -0.10 -9.40
CA PRO A 72 2.42 0.02 -10.34
C PRO A 72 2.48 1.38 -11.05
N SER A 73 1.70 1.52 -12.13
CA SER A 73 1.45 2.85 -12.66
C SER A 73 0.73 3.68 -11.61
N TYR A 74 1.24 4.89 -11.37
CA TYR A 74 0.68 5.86 -10.43
C TYR A 74 -0.04 7.00 -11.15
N SER A 75 -0.19 6.94 -12.48
CA SER A 75 -0.81 8.00 -13.30
C SER A 75 -2.14 8.48 -12.73
N ASP A 76 -2.97 7.53 -12.30
CA ASP A 76 -4.33 7.82 -11.82
C ASP A 76 -4.33 8.37 -10.37
N LEU A 77 -3.17 8.35 -9.70
CA LEU A 77 -2.97 8.85 -8.33
C LEU A 77 -2.22 10.18 -8.27
N GLU A 78 -1.75 10.73 -9.39
CA GLU A 78 -0.90 11.94 -9.36
C GLU A 78 -1.55 13.07 -8.56
N LYS A 79 -2.81 13.39 -8.84
CA LYS A 79 -3.58 14.39 -8.08
C LYS A 79 -3.72 14.03 -6.59
N HIS A 80 -3.97 12.77 -6.28
CA HIS A 80 -4.10 12.33 -4.89
C HIS A 80 -2.77 12.45 -4.14
N PHE A 81 -1.64 12.18 -4.81
CA PHE A 81 -0.31 12.36 -4.25
C PHE A 81 0.02 13.84 -4.03
N GLU A 82 -0.34 14.71 -4.96
CA GLU A 82 -0.17 16.16 -4.81
C GLU A 82 -0.94 16.70 -3.60
N GLU A 83 -2.23 16.34 -3.48
CA GLU A 83 -3.04 16.78 -2.33
C GLU A 83 -2.56 16.18 -1.01
N PHE A 84 -2.16 14.90 -1.01
CA PHE A 84 -1.53 14.27 0.15
C PHE A 84 -0.26 15.02 0.56
N GLU A 85 0.62 15.36 -0.40
CA GLU A 85 1.86 16.08 -0.13
C GLU A 85 1.60 17.46 0.49
N LYS A 86 0.58 18.20 0.04
CA LYS A 86 0.20 19.47 0.67
C LYS A 86 -0.13 19.29 2.14
N ILE A 87 -0.89 18.25 2.50
CA ILE A 87 -1.22 17.93 3.89
C ILE A 87 0.04 17.53 4.68
N CYS A 88 0.98 16.81 4.05
CA CYS A 88 2.29 16.52 4.65
C CYS A 88 3.04 17.78 5.05
N GLN A 89 3.13 18.74 4.14
CA GLN A 89 3.84 20.00 4.36
C GLN A 89 3.18 20.83 5.48
N LEU A 90 1.84 20.89 5.51
CA LEU A 90 1.09 21.56 6.56
C LEU A 90 1.34 20.94 7.94
N ARG A 91 1.26 19.61 8.06
CA ARG A 91 1.55 18.93 9.34
C ARG A 91 2.99 19.14 9.78
N HIS A 92 3.95 19.13 8.84
CA HIS A 92 5.34 19.40 9.17
C HIS A 92 5.50 20.77 9.84
N CYS A 93 4.81 21.79 9.31
CA CYS A 93 4.79 23.12 9.93
C CYS A 93 4.15 23.10 11.32
N CYS A 94 3.00 22.43 11.48
CA CYS A 94 2.33 22.30 12.78
C CYS A 94 3.21 21.61 13.84
N THR A 95 3.95 20.58 13.45
CA THR A 95 4.74 19.77 14.40
C THR A 95 6.11 20.36 14.71
N HIS A 96 6.82 20.89 13.70
CA HIS A 96 8.25 21.20 13.81
C HIS A 96 8.59 22.69 13.70
N ARG A 97 7.63 23.55 13.32
CA ARG A 97 7.86 24.97 13.07
C ARG A 97 7.09 25.89 14.01
N PHE A 98 6.75 25.39 15.21
CA PHE A 98 5.87 26.10 16.16
C PHE A 98 4.55 26.55 15.52
N GLY A 99 4.04 25.76 14.57
CA GLY A 99 2.85 26.08 13.81
C GLY A 99 3.00 27.15 12.74
N LYS A 100 4.21 27.58 12.36
CA LYS A 100 4.41 28.63 11.35
C LYS A 100 4.73 28.07 9.96
N LEU A 101 4.22 28.73 8.92
CA LEU A 101 4.52 28.37 7.53
C LEU A 101 5.95 28.79 7.16
N GLY A 102 6.81 27.82 6.88
CA GLY A 102 8.18 28.10 6.46
C GLY A 102 8.39 28.26 4.98
N THR A 103 9.47 28.94 4.60
CA THR A 103 9.83 29.18 3.19
C THR A 103 9.93 27.90 2.37
N LYS A 104 10.57 26.83 2.89
CA LYS A 104 10.67 25.54 2.18
C LYS A 104 9.30 24.91 1.94
N ASN A 105 8.44 24.91 2.95
CA ASN A 105 7.09 24.36 2.87
C ASN A 105 6.21 25.23 1.95
N ALA A 106 6.34 26.55 2.03
CA ALA A 106 5.63 27.49 1.18
C ALA A 106 6.00 27.31 -0.30
N VAL A 107 7.28 27.06 -0.62
CA VAL A 107 7.71 26.71 -1.99
C VAL A 107 6.99 25.45 -2.47
N ALA A 108 6.96 24.39 -1.67
CA ALA A 108 6.25 23.15 -2.02
C ALA A 108 4.73 23.34 -2.17
N LEU A 109 4.13 24.27 -1.42
CA LEU A 109 2.71 24.63 -1.50
C LEU A 109 2.41 25.68 -2.60
N GLY A 110 3.43 26.20 -3.28
CA GLY A 110 3.30 27.27 -4.27
C GLY A 110 3.48 28.67 -3.67
N LEU A 111 4.73 29.03 -3.35
CA LEU A 111 5.10 30.26 -2.61
C LEU A 111 4.50 31.54 -3.20
N ALA A 112 4.45 31.64 -4.53
CA ALA A 112 3.90 32.81 -5.22
C ALA A 112 2.45 33.13 -4.81
N LYS A 113 1.67 32.11 -4.42
CA LYS A 113 0.27 32.25 -3.98
C LYS A 113 0.13 32.49 -2.47
N HIS A 114 1.19 32.25 -1.70
CA HIS A 114 1.12 32.17 -0.24
C HIS A 114 2.22 32.99 0.47
N ASN A 115 2.88 33.91 -0.23
CA ASN A 115 3.96 34.72 0.33
C ASN A 115 3.53 35.49 1.59
N ASP A 116 2.30 36.02 1.57
CA ASP A 116 1.72 36.73 2.71
C ASP A 116 1.50 35.85 3.94
N CYS A 117 1.58 34.52 3.80
CA CYS A 117 1.41 33.57 4.89
C CYS A 117 2.74 33.15 5.54
N LEU A 118 3.89 33.58 5.00
CA LEU A 118 5.21 33.22 5.53
C LEU A 118 5.40 33.65 6.98
N GLU A 119 5.96 32.73 7.78
CA GLU A 119 6.23 32.87 9.21
C GLU A 119 5.00 33.21 10.08
N LYS A 120 3.81 33.24 9.48
CA LYS A 120 2.54 33.40 10.19
C LYS A 120 2.10 32.05 10.78
N PRO A 121 1.43 32.06 11.95
CA PRO A 121 0.82 30.87 12.50
C PRO A 121 -0.24 30.31 11.55
N ILE A 122 -0.17 29.02 11.31
CA ILE A 122 -1.18 28.24 10.61
C ILE A 122 -2.41 28.17 11.53
N ARG A 123 -3.55 28.60 11.00
CA ARG A 123 -4.84 28.51 11.66
C ARG A 123 -5.73 27.59 10.83
N LEU A 124 -6.07 26.43 11.38
CA LEU A 124 -6.98 25.47 10.77
C LEU A 124 -8.25 25.44 11.62
N GLY A 125 -9.39 25.72 11.00
CA GLY A 125 -10.70 25.53 11.60
C GLY A 125 -11.19 24.10 11.40
N ARG A 126 -12.42 23.85 11.84
CA ARG A 126 -13.06 22.54 11.68
C ARG A 126 -13.19 22.13 10.21
N ALA A 127 -13.62 23.05 9.36
CA ALA A 127 -13.86 22.78 7.94
C ALA A 127 -12.56 22.35 7.22
N GLU A 128 -11.43 22.99 7.50
CA GLU A 128 -10.15 22.64 6.89
C GLU A 128 -9.63 21.27 7.38
N LEU A 129 -9.91 20.93 8.65
CA LEU A 129 -9.57 19.62 9.22
C LEU A 129 -10.43 18.51 8.63
N GLU A 130 -11.73 18.75 8.44
CA GLU A 130 -12.65 17.81 7.77
C GLU A 130 -12.24 17.58 6.32
N LEU A 131 -11.96 18.65 5.57
CA LEU A 131 -11.43 18.56 4.21
C LEU A 131 -10.13 17.75 4.15
N SER A 132 -9.20 18.01 5.08
CA SER A 132 -7.95 17.24 5.16
C SER A 132 -8.22 15.76 5.44
N ALA A 133 -9.18 15.43 6.31
CA ALA A 133 -9.53 14.05 6.61
C ALA A 133 -10.12 13.34 5.38
N ASP A 134 -10.96 14.01 4.61
CA ASP A 134 -11.55 13.46 3.38
C ASP A 134 -10.50 13.22 2.30
N ILE A 135 -9.60 14.18 2.06
CA ILE A 135 -8.47 14.01 1.13
C ILE A 135 -7.61 12.80 1.53
N LEU A 136 -7.29 12.65 2.83
CA LEU A 136 -6.50 11.51 3.31
C LEU A 136 -7.24 10.18 3.14
N ARG A 137 -8.56 10.16 3.35
CA ARG A 137 -9.39 8.96 3.16
C ARG A 137 -9.44 8.55 1.69
N ASP A 138 -9.65 9.51 0.80
CA ASP A 138 -9.69 9.27 -0.65
C ASP A 138 -8.32 8.81 -1.17
N PHE A 139 -7.24 9.43 -0.70
CA PHE A 139 -5.89 8.98 -1.01
C PHE A 139 -5.66 7.51 -0.61
N VAL A 140 -6.00 7.15 0.63
CA VAL A 140 -5.85 5.77 1.13
C VAL A 140 -6.70 4.79 0.32
N LYS A 141 -7.95 5.12 0.01
CA LYS A 141 -8.84 4.26 -0.80
C LYS A 141 -8.30 4.04 -2.20
N SER A 142 -7.88 5.11 -2.88
CA SER A 142 -7.35 5.03 -4.24
C SER A 142 -6.03 4.23 -4.27
N LEU A 143 -5.14 4.46 -3.28
CA LEU A 143 -3.89 3.69 -3.14
C LEU A 143 -4.17 2.21 -2.84
N ASN A 144 -5.09 1.91 -1.93
CA ASN A 144 -5.51 0.54 -1.58
C ASN A 144 -5.92 -0.25 -2.83
N ASN A 145 -6.77 0.35 -3.68
CA ASN A 145 -7.27 -0.29 -4.89
C ASN A 145 -6.17 -0.59 -5.91
N ILE A 146 -5.23 0.35 -6.10
CA ILE A 146 -4.11 0.16 -7.02
C ILE A 146 -3.15 -0.91 -6.51
N VAL A 147 -2.82 -0.89 -5.21
CA VAL A 147 -1.97 -1.93 -4.61
C VAL A 147 -2.66 -3.29 -4.71
N PHE A 148 -3.95 -3.39 -4.37
CA PHE A 148 -4.71 -4.63 -4.47
C PHE A 148 -4.68 -5.22 -5.88
N ARG A 149 -5.00 -4.40 -6.89
CA ARG A 149 -4.98 -4.80 -8.29
C ARG A 149 -3.60 -5.30 -8.70
N ALA A 150 -2.55 -4.56 -8.36
CA ALA A 150 -1.20 -4.90 -8.77
C ALA A 150 -0.68 -6.19 -8.09
N ILE A 151 -1.07 -6.43 -6.83
CA ILE A 151 -0.81 -7.70 -6.13
C ILE A 151 -1.53 -8.85 -6.82
N LEU A 152 -2.83 -8.73 -7.11
CA LEU A 152 -3.56 -9.80 -7.79
C LEU A 152 -2.99 -10.07 -9.19
N GLU A 153 -2.71 -9.02 -9.96
CA GLU A 153 -2.10 -9.12 -11.29
C GLU A 153 -0.79 -9.91 -11.25
N ARG A 154 0.13 -9.56 -10.34
CA ARG A 154 1.42 -10.29 -10.26
C ARG A 154 1.25 -11.75 -9.88
N THR A 155 0.28 -12.08 -9.03
CA THR A 155 0.01 -13.48 -8.65
C THR A 155 -0.57 -14.28 -9.82
N ALA A 156 -1.32 -13.64 -10.73
CA ALA A 156 -1.91 -14.28 -11.89
C ALA A 156 -0.90 -14.50 -13.02
N ILE A 157 -0.10 -13.48 -13.32
CA ILE A 157 0.83 -13.51 -14.47
C ILE A 157 2.12 -14.23 -14.08
N GLY A 158 2.72 -13.87 -12.94
CA GLY A 158 4.08 -14.29 -12.54
C GLY A 158 5.13 -14.02 -13.62
N GLY A 159 6.36 -14.51 -13.41
CA GLY A 159 7.39 -14.64 -14.46
C GLY A 159 7.93 -13.34 -15.08
N LYS A 160 7.34 -12.19 -14.78
CA LYS A 160 7.91 -10.88 -15.06
C LYS A 160 8.91 -10.55 -13.97
N THR A 161 10.05 -9.96 -14.35
CA THR A 161 10.94 -9.30 -13.41
C THR A 161 10.13 -8.22 -12.70
N SER A 162 9.83 -8.43 -11.42
CA SER A 162 9.32 -7.37 -10.57
C SER A 162 10.41 -6.34 -10.35
N VAL A 163 10.04 -5.27 -9.67
CA VAL A 163 11.02 -4.27 -9.26
C VAL A 163 12.11 -4.96 -8.41
N GLN A 164 13.36 -4.52 -8.57
CA GLN A 164 14.57 -5.08 -7.92
C GLN A 164 15.13 -6.39 -8.50
N GLY A 165 14.78 -6.76 -9.74
CA GLY A 165 15.37 -7.94 -10.39
C GLY A 165 14.81 -9.27 -9.90
N LEU A 166 13.84 -9.24 -8.98
CA LEU A 166 13.13 -10.41 -8.48
C LEU A 166 12.16 -10.92 -9.54
N ILE A 167 11.91 -12.23 -9.57
CA ILE A 167 10.89 -12.81 -10.46
C ILE A 167 9.58 -12.91 -9.68
N ALA A 168 8.52 -12.29 -10.20
CA ALA A 168 7.20 -12.36 -9.57
C ALA A 168 6.73 -13.83 -9.48
N VAL A 169 6.35 -14.25 -8.27
CA VAL A 169 5.92 -15.63 -8.02
C VAL A 169 4.47 -15.79 -8.42
N LYS A 170 4.22 -16.67 -9.41
CA LYS A 170 2.88 -17.04 -9.85
C LYS A 170 2.18 -17.89 -8.79
N GLU A 171 0.90 -17.64 -8.57
CA GLU A 171 0.01 -18.51 -7.80
C GLU A 171 -0.73 -19.49 -8.71
N ASN A 172 -1.04 -20.67 -8.18
CA ASN A 172 -1.74 -21.74 -8.91
C ASN A 172 -3.26 -21.52 -8.88
N TRP A 173 -3.72 -20.38 -9.39
CA TRP A 173 -5.16 -20.10 -9.49
C TRP A 173 -5.84 -21.07 -10.46
N SER A 174 -6.93 -21.71 -10.03
CA SER A 174 -7.74 -22.61 -10.84
C SER A 174 -8.79 -21.90 -11.71
N GLY A 175 -9.06 -20.62 -11.44
CA GLY A 175 -10.17 -19.88 -12.04
C GLY A 175 -11.55 -20.28 -11.51
N LYS A 176 -11.62 -21.17 -10.51
CA LYS A 176 -12.85 -21.59 -9.85
C LYS A 176 -12.88 -21.09 -8.41
N TYR A 177 -13.84 -20.21 -8.09
CA TYR A 177 -13.91 -19.55 -6.78
C TYR A 177 -13.85 -20.55 -5.61
N HIS A 178 -14.60 -21.64 -5.64
CA HIS A 178 -14.61 -22.60 -4.52
C HIS A 178 -13.23 -23.25 -4.24
N GLN A 179 -12.38 -23.41 -5.26
CA GLN A 179 -11.04 -23.99 -5.10
C GLN A 179 -10.03 -22.94 -4.63
N ASP A 180 -10.17 -21.71 -5.13
CA ASP A 180 -9.23 -20.62 -4.89
C ASP A 180 -9.62 -19.77 -3.66
N ARG A 181 -10.85 -19.92 -3.15
CA ARG A 181 -11.47 -19.07 -2.11
C ARG A 181 -10.56 -18.88 -0.92
N LYS A 182 -9.97 -19.95 -0.38
CA LYS A 182 -9.12 -19.86 0.81
C LYS A 182 -7.94 -18.92 0.59
N ARG A 183 -7.26 -19.04 -0.56
CA ARG A 183 -6.10 -18.22 -0.89
C ARG A 183 -6.52 -16.80 -1.28
N PHE A 184 -7.56 -16.66 -2.09
CA PHE A 184 -8.09 -15.36 -2.49
C PHE A 184 -8.55 -14.53 -1.29
N LEU A 185 -9.21 -15.17 -0.32
CA LEU A 185 -9.69 -14.47 0.88
C LEU A 185 -8.57 -13.88 1.73
N GLN A 186 -7.37 -14.47 1.73
CA GLN A 186 -6.23 -13.87 2.44
C GLN A 186 -5.85 -12.50 1.87
N PHE A 187 -5.92 -12.35 0.55
CA PHE A 187 -5.72 -11.06 -0.10
C PHE A 187 -6.95 -10.18 0.12
N TYR A 188 -8.15 -10.66 -0.21
CA TYR A 188 -9.37 -9.85 -0.09
C TYR A 188 -9.54 -9.27 1.32
N SER A 189 -9.36 -10.05 2.38
CA SER A 189 -9.55 -9.58 3.76
C SER A 189 -8.57 -8.50 4.18
N LEU A 190 -7.40 -8.41 3.54
CA LEU A 190 -6.42 -7.38 3.83
C LEU A 190 -6.79 -6.02 3.25
N PHE A 191 -7.49 -6.00 2.11
CA PHE A 191 -7.81 -4.78 1.35
C PHE A 191 -9.29 -4.36 1.46
N ALA A 192 -10.17 -5.28 1.85
CA ALA A 192 -11.61 -5.02 1.94
C ALA A 192 -11.93 -4.12 3.13
N SER A 193 -12.64 -3.04 2.86
CA SER A 193 -13.29 -2.23 3.90
C SER A 193 -14.68 -2.77 4.21
N THR A 194 -14.94 -3.04 5.48
CA THR A 194 -16.24 -3.50 6.01
C THR A 194 -16.95 -2.44 6.85
N THR A 195 -16.30 -1.32 7.13
CA THR A 195 -16.78 -0.25 8.03
C THR A 195 -17.04 1.07 7.30
N ASP A 196 -16.64 1.20 6.04
CA ASP A 196 -16.96 2.35 5.20
C ASP A 196 -18.47 2.41 4.88
N SER A 197 -18.96 3.63 4.61
CA SER A 197 -20.33 3.88 4.15
C SER A 197 -20.71 3.13 2.88
N ILE A 198 -19.71 2.79 2.05
CA ILE A 198 -19.84 1.88 0.92
C ILE A 198 -18.91 0.68 1.20
N PRO A 199 -19.47 -0.49 1.55
CA PRO A 199 -18.65 -1.67 1.81
C PRO A 199 -18.01 -2.19 0.52
N SER A 200 -16.92 -2.93 0.67
CA SER A 200 -16.30 -3.61 -0.46
C SER A 200 -17.25 -4.64 -1.08
N PRO A 201 -17.23 -4.82 -2.42
CA PRO A 201 -18.08 -5.82 -3.07
C PRO A 201 -17.78 -7.23 -2.56
N GLU A 202 -18.81 -8.09 -2.55
CA GLU A 202 -18.68 -9.49 -2.12
C GLU A 202 -17.45 -10.21 -2.71
N PRO A 203 -16.70 -10.99 -1.90
CA PRO A 203 -15.44 -11.59 -2.34
C PRO A 203 -15.58 -12.43 -3.61
N LYS A 204 -16.70 -13.14 -3.77
CA LYS A 204 -16.98 -13.95 -4.97
C LYS A 204 -17.02 -13.08 -6.25
N ARG A 205 -17.68 -11.93 -6.19
CA ARG A 205 -17.80 -11.00 -7.33
C ARG A 205 -16.45 -10.40 -7.72
N VAL A 206 -15.65 -10.04 -6.72
CA VAL A 206 -14.28 -9.53 -6.95
C VAL A 206 -13.40 -10.61 -7.57
N TYR A 207 -13.49 -11.84 -7.07
CA TYR A 207 -12.77 -12.97 -7.65
C TYR A 207 -13.19 -13.27 -9.10
N GLU A 208 -14.48 -13.24 -9.41
CA GLU A 208 -14.97 -13.46 -10.78
C GLU A 208 -14.43 -12.40 -11.75
N SER A 209 -14.37 -11.13 -11.32
CA SER A 209 -13.76 -10.04 -12.09
C SER A 209 -12.25 -10.25 -12.30
N PHE A 210 -11.54 -10.64 -11.24
CA PHE A 210 -10.12 -11.01 -11.30
C PHE A 210 -9.86 -12.18 -12.25
N SER A 211 -10.63 -13.27 -12.11
CA SER A 211 -10.51 -14.48 -12.92
C SER A 211 -10.79 -14.19 -14.40
N GLY A 212 -11.81 -13.37 -14.68
CA GLY A 212 -12.15 -12.92 -16.03
C GLY A 212 -11.06 -12.05 -16.66
N ALA A 213 -10.55 -11.06 -15.92
CA ALA A 213 -9.52 -10.14 -16.40
C ALA A 213 -8.21 -10.85 -16.81
N PHE A 214 -7.80 -11.88 -16.06
CA PHE A 214 -6.57 -12.63 -16.32
C PHE A 214 -6.79 -13.97 -17.03
N LYS A 215 -8.03 -14.27 -17.46
CA LYS A 215 -8.40 -15.51 -18.15
C LYS A 215 -7.83 -16.76 -17.45
N LEU A 216 -7.99 -16.83 -16.13
CA LEU A 216 -7.48 -17.95 -15.33
C LEU A 216 -8.13 -19.25 -15.82
N LYS A 217 -7.30 -20.22 -16.21
CA LYS A 217 -7.76 -21.55 -16.62
C LYS A 217 -7.58 -22.54 -15.47
N PRO A 218 -8.43 -23.57 -15.36
CA PRO A 218 -8.16 -24.68 -14.47
C PRO A 218 -6.80 -25.27 -14.83
N GLY A 219 -5.88 -25.29 -13.87
CA GLY A 219 -4.61 -25.99 -14.05
C GLY A 219 -4.89 -27.42 -14.49
N THR A 220 -4.36 -27.82 -15.64
CA THR A 220 -4.35 -29.23 -16.05
C THR A 220 -3.63 -29.99 -14.96
N LYS A 221 -4.32 -30.92 -14.29
CA LYS A 221 -3.67 -31.85 -13.37
C LYS A 221 -2.59 -32.59 -14.16
N SER A 222 -1.33 -32.30 -13.86
CA SER A 222 -0.21 -33.15 -14.24
C SER A 222 -0.47 -34.52 -13.60
N CYS A 223 -0.98 -35.45 -14.39
CA CYS A 223 -1.02 -36.86 -14.01
C CYS A 223 0.43 -37.35 -14.08
N HIS A 224 1.12 -37.35 -12.94
CA HIS A 224 2.32 -38.14 -12.77
C HIS A 224 1.91 -39.62 -12.94
N LYS A 225 2.22 -40.20 -14.10
CA LYS A 225 2.19 -41.66 -14.24
C LYS A 225 3.35 -42.22 -13.41
N PRO A 226 3.11 -43.19 -12.52
CA PRO A 226 4.20 -43.92 -11.89
C PRO A 226 4.92 -44.71 -12.99
N ASN A 227 6.24 -44.54 -13.07
CA ASN A 227 7.09 -45.39 -13.90
C ASN A 227 7.06 -46.80 -13.29
N GLY A 228 6.59 -47.77 -14.06
CA GLY A 228 6.80 -49.19 -13.80
C GLY A 228 8.20 -49.63 -14.20
#